data_AF-D8J805-F1
#
_entry.id   AF-D8J805-F1
#
_cell.length_a   1.000
_cell.length_b   1.000
_cell.length_c   1.000
_cell.angle_alpha   90.00
_cell.angle_beta   90.00
_cell.angle_gamma   90.00
#
_symmetry.space_group_name_H-M   'P 1'
#
loop_
_entity.id
_entity.type
_entity.pdbx_description
1 polymer ?
#
loop_
_entity_poly.entity_id
_entity_poly.type
_entity_poly.pdbx_seq_one_letter_code
_entity_poly.pdbx_strand_id
1 'polypeptide(L)'
;MGVETDVMEITDATAEDTQAIRSVAERSMEASYAVSPDTLEAILDEQFDSERLTDLIESDDWILLVATDEDEVAGFVEAEIDDGVGMLTWLHVATEFRGMGAGSGLFEAARERLHEAGVSGVRARELADNAEGQGFFEYFGFEKAEQDRIEIAGEDLVVDVFAESESDTEGEDETDSEPQGTVETDDGTVYVDRDEELAGESGPFFVAYTDEDYEQQYSFYCGNCESIVEAVDGMDRIECENCGNLNRPDEWDGGYL
;
A
#
# COMPACT_ATOMS: atom_id res chain seq x y z
N MET A 1 -10.63 31.67 -2.88
CA MET A 1 -9.86 30.86 -3.84
C MET A 1 -9.53 29.61 -3.07
N GLY A 2 -10.33 28.56 -3.29
CA GLY A 2 -10.02 27.25 -2.72
C GLY A 2 -8.68 26.82 -3.30
N VAL A 3 -7.85 26.23 -2.47
CA VAL A 3 -6.73 25.44 -2.95
C VAL A 3 -7.42 24.19 -3.47
N GLU A 4 -7.46 24.03 -4.79
CA GLU A 4 -7.77 22.74 -5.40
C GLU A 4 -6.62 21.86 -4.92
N THR A 5 -6.90 20.96 -3.97
CA THR A 5 -5.93 19.93 -3.59
C THR A 5 -5.81 19.06 -4.84
N ASP A 6 -4.62 19.01 -5.43
CA ASP A 6 -4.33 18.11 -6.54
C ASP A 6 -4.58 16.69 -6.05
N VAL A 7 -5.68 16.10 -6.50
CA VAL A 7 -6.01 14.71 -6.19
C VAL A 7 -5.42 13.89 -7.33
N MET A 8 -4.53 12.99 -6.96
CA MET A 8 -3.99 12.04 -7.91
C MET A 8 -5.10 11.16 -8.48
N GLU A 9 -5.25 11.18 -9.80
CA GLU A 9 -6.25 10.36 -10.50
C GLU A 9 -5.61 9.05 -10.96
N ILE A 10 -6.31 7.94 -10.79
CA ILE A 10 -5.83 6.61 -11.19
C ILE A 10 -6.81 6.00 -12.18
N THR A 11 -6.30 5.61 -13.35
CA THR A 11 -7.11 5.07 -14.45
C THR A 11 -6.42 3.91 -15.15
N ASP A 12 -7.18 3.16 -15.94
CA ASP A 12 -6.62 2.25 -16.93
C ASP A 12 -5.68 3.00 -17.88
N ALA A 13 -4.54 2.40 -18.17
CA ALA A 13 -3.65 2.89 -19.21
C ALA A 13 -4.30 2.72 -20.57
N THR A 14 -4.09 3.70 -21.44
CA THR A 14 -4.47 3.68 -22.84
C THR A 14 -3.24 3.64 -23.73
N ALA A 15 -3.43 3.39 -25.03
CA ALA A 15 -2.32 3.41 -25.98
C ALA A 15 -1.60 4.78 -26.04
N GLU A 16 -2.27 5.87 -25.64
CA GLU A 16 -1.70 7.22 -25.56
C GLU A 16 -0.68 7.36 -24.42
N ASP A 17 -0.79 6.52 -23.38
CA ASP A 17 0.06 6.57 -22.18
C ASP A 17 1.39 5.84 -22.34
N THR A 18 1.53 4.99 -23.35
CA THR A 18 2.70 4.10 -23.54
C THR A 18 4.05 4.85 -23.51
N GLN A 19 4.13 6.03 -24.11
CA GLN A 19 5.33 6.85 -24.09
C GLN A 19 5.60 7.47 -22.70
N ALA A 20 4.54 7.86 -21.99
CA ALA A 20 4.65 8.43 -20.65
C ALA A 20 5.09 7.36 -19.64
N ILE A 21 4.53 6.14 -19.73
CA ILE A 21 4.92 4.97 -18.94
C ILE A 21 6.41 4.66 -19.13
N ARG A 22 6.89 4.57 -20.38
CA ARG A 22 8.31 4.36 -20.68
C ARG A 22 9.20 5.45 -20.05
N SER A 23 8.76 6.71 -20.10
CA SER A 23 9.50 7.82 -19.50
C SER A 23 9.52 7.77 -17.97
N VAL A 24 8.42 7.36 -17.32
CA VAL A 24 8.37 7.15 -15.86
C VAL A 24 9.30 6.03 -15.45
N ALA A 25 9.30 4.90 -16.18
CA ALA A 25 10.20 3.78 -15.92
C ALA A 25 11.66 4.21 -16.01
N GLU A 26 12.05 4.93 -17.07
CA GLU A 26 13.39 5.49 -17.25
C GLU A 26 13.78 6.39 -16.07
N ARG A 27 12.99 7.44 -15.77
CA ARG A 27 13.26 8.40 -14.69
C ARG A 27 13.38 7.71 -13.33
N SER A 28 12.48 6.77 -13.04
CA SER A 28 12.46 6.04 -11.76
C SER A 28 13.69 5.13 -11.63
N MET A 29 14.04 4.39 -12.68
CA MET A 29 15.15 3.45 -12.65
C MET A 29 16.51 4.15 -12.58
N GLU A 30 16.71 5.23 -13.34
CA GLU A 30 17.93 6.04 -13.27
C GLU A 30 18.17 6.62 -11.87
N ALA A 31 17.09 6.96 -11.16
CA ALA A 31 17.17 7.54 -9.83
C ALA A 31 17.39 6.49 -8.72
N SER A 32 16.86 5.27 -8.90
CA SER A 32 16.73 4.29 -7.81
C SER A 32 17.71 3.13 -7.92
N TYR A 33 18.20 2.82 -9.13
CA TYR A 33 19.07 1.68 -9.36
C TYR A 33 20.41 2.10 -9.98
N ALA A 34 21.48 1.43 -9.56
CA ALA A 34 22.80 1.60 -10.15
C ALA A 34 22.93 0.76 -11.44
N VAL A 35 22.09 1.04 -12.43
CA VAL A 35 22.11 0.40 -13.75
C VAL A 35 22.97 1.19 -14.74
N SER A 36 23.63 0.49 -15.66
CA SER A 36 24.37 1.15 -16.75
C SER A 36 23.40 1.67 -17.80
N PRO A 37 23.72 2.75 -18.54
CA PRO A 37 22.84 3.29 -19.58
C PRO A 37 22.44 2.25 -20.64
N ASP A 38 23.38 1.41 -21.08
CA ASP A 38 23.10 0.34 -22.05
C ASP A 38 22.14 -0.73 -21.51
N THR A 39 22.27 -1.10 -20.23
CA THR A 39 21.36 -2.04 -19.56
C THR A 39 19.97 -1.42 -19.42
N LEU A 40 19.89 -0.16 -18.99
CA LEU A 40 18.61 0.54 -18.87
C LEU A 40 17.89 0.62 -20.21
N GLU A 41 18.60 1.01 -21.28
CA GLU A 41 18.02 1.07 -22.63
C GLU A 41 17.50 -0.31 -23.07
N ALA A 42 18.23 -1.39 -22.80
CA ALA A 42 17.80 -2.75 -23.09
C ALA A 42 16.54 -3.16 -22.31
N ILE A 43 16.44 -2.81 -21.02
CA ILE A 43 15.23 -3.04 -20.22
C ILE A 43 14.06 -2.25 -20.80
N LEU A 44 14.26 -0.97 -21.13
CA LEU A 44 13.20 -0.11 -21.68
C LEU A 44 12.68 -0.62 -23.03
N ASP A 45 13.55 -1.09 -23.93
CA ASP A 45 13.12 -1.65 -25.23
C ASP A 45 12.50 -3.04 -25.13
N GLU A 46 12.85 -3.85 -24.12
CA GLU A 46 12.26 -5.17 -23.93
C GLU A 46 10.92 -5.13 -23.18
N GLN A 47 10.86 -4.31 -22.12
CA GLN A 47 9.76 -4.32 -21.17
C GLN A 47 8.76 -3.18 -21.37
N PHE A 48 9.19 -2.05 -21.94
CA PHE A 48 8.39 -0.84 -22.06
C PHE A 48 8.32 -0.33 -23.51
N ASP A 49 8.51 -1.22 -24.49
CA ASP A 49 8.20 -0.89 -25.88
C ASP A 49 6.69 -0.70 -26.08
N SER A 50 6.34 0.24 -26.96
CA SER A 50 4.95 0.61 -27.23
C SER A 50 4.09 -0.52 -27.75
N GLU A 51 4.64 -1.44 -28.55
CA GLU A 51 3.89 -2.60 -29.07
C GLU A 51 3.51 -3.53 -27.92
N ARG A 52 4.48 -3.88 -27.06
CA ARG A 52 4.24 -4.70 -25.86
C ARG A 52 3.20 -4.06 -24.93
N LEU A 53 3.37 -2.80 -24.57
CA LEU A 53 2.44 -2.11 -23.66
C LEU A 53 1.02 -2.08 -24.25
N THR A 54 0.89 -1.90 -25.56
CA THR A 54 -0.42 -1.96 -26.24
C THR A 54 -1.02 -3.37 -26.15
N ASP A 55 -0.23 -4.42 -26.37
CA ASP A 55 -0.69 -5.81 -26.21
C ASP A 55 -1.15 -6.09 -24.77
N LEU A 56 -0.49 -5.52 -23.75
CA LEU A 56 -0.92 -5.63 -22.35
C LEU A 56 -2.27 -4.94 -22.11
N ILE A 57 -2.44 -3.72 -22.62
CA ILE A 57 -3.69 -2.94 -22.48
C ILE A 57 -4.88 -3.65 -23.13
N GLU A 58 -4.64 -4.39 -24.23
CA GLU A 58 -5.69 -5.13 -24.94
C GLU A 58 -5.98 -6.52 -24.35
N SER A 59 -5.24 -6.97 -23.33
CA SER A 59 -5.36 -8.30 -22.74
C SER A 59 -6.18 -8.30 -21.46
N ASP A 60 -7.14 -9.22 -21.36
CA ASP A 60 -7.91 -9.45 -20.12
C ASP A 60 -7.06 -10.14 -19.02
N ASP A 61 -5.88 -10.68 -19.37
CA ASP A 61 -4.96 -11.33 -18.44
C ASP A 61 -4.00 -10.32 -17.76
N TRP A 62 -4.08 -9.04 -18.11
CA TRP A 62 -3.19 -7.99 -17.60
C TRP A 62 -3.95 -6.77 -17.11
N ILE A 63 -3.41 -6.13 -16.08
CA ILE A 63 -3.87 -4.83 -15.57
C ILE A 63 -2.70 -3.86 -15.69
N LEU A 64 -2.91 -2.74 -16.37
CA LEU A 64 -1.95 -1.65 -16.46
C LEU A 64 -2.68 -0.35 -16.09
N LEU A 65 -2.29 0.24 -14.95
CA LEU A 65 -2.88 1.50 -14.47
C LEU A 65 -1.83 2.61 -14.49
N VAL A 66 -2.30 3.84 -14.67
CA VAL A 66 -1.51 5.06 -14.56
C VAL A 66 -2.07 5.96 -13.46
N ALA A 67 -1.17 6.66 -12.78
CA ALA A 67 -1.52 7.74 -11.86
C ALA A 67 -1.17 9.06 -12.54
N THR A 68 -2.08 10.03 -12.52
CA THR A 68 -1.91 11.34 -13.15
C THR A 68 -2.13 12.48 -12.17
N ASP A 69 -1.31 13.52 -12.30
CA ASP A 69 -1.36 14.80 -11.59
C ASP A 69 -1.41 15.92 -12.65
N GLU A 70 -2.47 16.75 -12.66
CA GLU A 70 -2.72 17.80 -13.67
C GLU A 70 -2.33 17.44 -15.14
N ASP A 71 -2.71 16.24 -15.62
CA ASP A 71 -2.41 15.67 -16.95
C ASP A 71 -0.98 15.11 -17.16
N GLU A 72 -0.10 15.11 -16.15
CA GLU A 72 1.18 14.40 -16.19
C GLU A 72 1.10 13.03 -15.52
N VAL A 73 1.61 11.99 -16.20
CA VAL A 73 1.72 10.65 -15.62
C VAL A 73 2.80 10.64 -14.54
N ALA A 74 2.36 10.53 -13.30
CA ALA A 74 3.17 10.48 -12.09
C ALA A 74 3.74 9.07 -11.81
N GLY A 75 3.00 8.04 -12.19
CA GLY A 75 3.36 6.65 -11.91
C GLY A 75 2.56 5.64 -12.72
N PHE A 76 2.96 4.38 -12.67
CA PHE A 76 2.18 3.27 -13.22
C PHE A 76 2.38 1.99 -12.41
N VAL A 77 1.45 1.05 -12.58
CA VAL A 77 1.52 -0.31 -12.06
C VAL A 77 1.12 -1.29 -13.14
N GLU A 78 1.90 -2.37 -13.28
CA GLU A 78 1.63 -3.51 -14.15
C GLU A 78 1.37 -4.74 -13.27
N ALA A 79 0.30 -5.49 -13.57
CA ALA A 79 0.00 -6.76 -12.93
C ALA A 79 -0.48 -7.81 -13.95
N GLU A 80 -0.07 -9.06 -13.75
CA GLU A 80 -0.47 -10.23 -14.54
C GLU A 80 -1.48 -11.08 -13.74
N ILE A 81 -2.46 -11.64 -14.42
CA ILE A 81 -3.36 -12.67 -13.88
C ILE A 81 -2.98 -14.00 -14.50
N ASP A 82 -2.41 -14.92 -13.71
CA ASP A 82 -2.04 -16.26 -14.16
C ASP A 82 -2.56 -17.33 -13.18
N ASP A 83 -3.19 -18.38 -13.71
CA ASP A 83 -3.78 -19.50 -12.96
C ASP A 83 -4.65 -19.08 -11.76
N GLY A 84 -5.31 -17.92 -11.85
CA GLY A 84 -6.14 -17.37 -10.78
C GLY A 84 -5.36 -16.72 -9.64
N VAL A 85 -4.11 -16.31 -9.87
CA VAL A 85 -3.30 -15.51 -8.94
C VAL A 85 -2.95 -14.19 -9.62
N GLY A 86 -3.08 -13.08 -8.90
CA GLY A 86 -2.63 -11.77 -9.36
C GLY A 86 -1.18 -11.54 -8.99
N MET A 87 -0.32 -11.13 -9.93
CA MET A 87 1.08 -10.79 -9.68
C MET A 87 1.37 -9.37 -10.14
N LEU A 88 1.62 -8.46 -9.20
CA LEU A 88 2.17 -7.15 -9.50
C LEU A 88 3.62 -7.32 -9.96
N THR A 89 3.88 -6.93 -11.20
CA THR A 89 5.15 -7.15 -11.90
C THR A 89 6.04 -5.92 -11.92
N TRP A 90 5.45 -4.73 -11.97
CA TRP A 90 6.12 -3.42 -11.93
C TRP A 90 5.28 -2.40 -11.18
N LEU A 91 5.91 -1.59 -10.34
CA LEU A 91 5.33 -0.42 -9.72
C LEU A 91 6.37 0.69 -9.72
N HIS A 92 6.12 1.76 -10.47
CA HIS A 92 7.07 2.87 -10.59
C HIS A 92 6.36 4.21 -10.43
N VAL A 93 7.00 5.09 -9.66
CA VAL A 93 6.61 6.49 -9.47
C VAL A 93 7.81 7.36 -9.84
N ALA A 94 7.59 8.33 -10.72
CA ALA A 94 8.63 9.27 -11.09
C ALA A 94 9.05 10.06 -9.84
N THR A 95 10.35 10.31 -9.70
CA THR A 95 10.94 10.82 -8.44
C THR A 95 10.32 12.13 -7.96
N GLU A 96 9.83 12.97 -8.87
CA GLU A 96 9.19 14.25 -8.55
C GLU A 96 7.80 14.13 -7.91
N PHE A 97 7.13 12.98 -8.06
CA PHE A 97 5.80 12.70 -7.48
C PHE A 97 5.83 11.76 -6.27
N ARG A 98 7.02 11.39 -5.79
CA ARG A 98 7.14 10.52 -4.60
C ARG A 98 6.73 11.24 -3.33
N GLY A 99 6.12 10.49 -2.41
CA GLY A 99 5.58 11.04 -1.16
C GLY A 99 4.27 11.81 -1.33
N MET A 100 3.66 11.76 -2.52
CA MET A 100 2.37 12.39 -2.84
C MET A 100 1.23 11.37 -2.97
N GLY A 101 1.44 10.12 -2.53
CA GLY A 101 0.42 9.06 -2.54
C GLY A 101 0.34 8.21 -3.80
N ALA A 102 1.09 8.52 -4.86
CA ALA A 102 1.04 7.80 -6.15
C ALA A 102 1.24 6.29 -6.05
N GLY A 103 2.29 5.86 -5.35
CA GLY A 103 2.62 4.44 -5.23
C GLY A 103 1.54 3.68 -4.46
N SER A 104 1.08 4.25 -3.35
CA SER A 104 0.02 3.68 -2.52
C SER A 104 -1.29 3.55 -3.30
N GLY A 105 -1.75 4.63 -3.93
CA GLY A 105 -2.99 4.59 -4.69
C GLY A 105 -2.92 3.61 -5.87
N LEU A 106 -1.80 3.57 -6.62
CA LEU A 106 -1.63 2.60 -7.71
C LEU A 106 -1.70 1.16 -7.20
N PHE A 107 -1.04 0.88 -6.07
CA PHE A 107 -1.03 -0.43 -5.47
C PHE A 107 -2.44 -0.87 -5.02
N GLU A 108 -3.15 0.00 -4.30
CA GLU A 108 -4.51 -0.27 -3.83
C GLU A 108 -5.48 -0.48 -4.99
N ALA A 109 -5.42 0.37 -6.01
CA ALA A 109 -6.24 0.24 -7.21
C ALA A 109 -5.93 -1.05 -7.98
N ALA A 110 -4.65 -1.44 -8.11
CA ALA A 110 -4.29 -2.70 -8.75
C ALA A 110 -4.79 -3.91 -7.95
N ARG A 111 -4.67 -3.88 -6.62
CA ARG A 111 -5.18 -4.93 -5.72
C ARG A 111 -6.69 -5.07 -5.87
N GLU A 112 -7.45 -3.96 -5.82
CA GLU A 112 -8.90 -3.96 -6.02
C GLU A 112 -9.28 -4.61 -7.37
N ARG A 113 -8.66 -4.17 -8.47
CA ARG A 113 -8.90 -4.71 -9.82
C ARG A 113 -8.63 -6.21 -9.92
N LEU A 114 -7.57 -6.69 -9.26
CA LEU A 114 -7.23 -8.10 -9.22
C LEU A 114 -8.30 -8.91 -8.47
N HIS A 115 -8.78 -8.42 -7.33
CA HIS A 115 -9.87 -9.08 -6.60
C HIS A 115 -11.19 -9.05 -7.39
N GLU A 116 -11.52 -7.96 -8.07
CA GLU A 116 -12.67 -7.87 -8.97
C GLU A 116 -12.59 -8.88 -10.12
N ALA A 117 -11.37 -9.17 -10.61
CA ALA A 117 -11.11 -10.21 -11.60
C ALA A 117 -11.24 -11.64 -11.03
N GLY A 118 -11.41 -11.78 -9.72
CA GLY A 118 -11.65 -13.06 -9.04
C GLY A 118 -10.40 -13.89 -8.78
N VAL A 119 -9.22 -13.24 -8.65
CA VAL A 119 -8.02 -13.96 -8.25
C VAL A 119 -8.16 -14.50 -6.82
N SER A 120 -7.51 -15.64 -6.56
CA SER A 120 -7.49 -16.32 -5.27
C SER A 120 -6.49 -15.75 -4.27
N GLY A 121 -5.66 -14.80 -4.72
CA GLY A 121 -4.74 -14.03 -3.90
C GLY A 121 -3.85 -13.13 -4.76
N VAL A 122 -3.31 -12.08 -4.15
CA VAL A 122 -2.42 -11.13 -4.77
C VAL A 122 -0.99 -11.36 -4.29
N ARG A 123 -0.05 -11.24 -5.23
CA ARG A 123 1.38 -11.32 -5.02
C ARG A 123 2.06 -10.12 -5.65
N ALA A 124 3.23 -9.78 -5.15
CA ALA A 124 4.10 -8.77 -5.74
C ALA A 124 5.53 -9.28 -5.81
N ARG A 125 6.28 -8.83 -6.80
CA ARG A 125 7.72 -9.13 -6.91
C ARG A 125 8.53 -7.85 -6.75
N GLU A 126 9.61 -7.96 -5.98
CA GLU A 126 10.55 -6.87 -5.76
C GLU A 126 11.98 -7.38 -5.87
N LEU A 127 12.91 -6.55 -6.35
CA LEU A 127 14.33 -6.91 -6.35
C LEU A 127 14.80 -7.17 -4.91
N ALA A 128 15.46 -8.30 -4.68
CA ALA A 128 15.87 -8.71 -3.33
C ALA A 128 16.86 -7.73 -2.67
N ASP A 129 17.56 -6.93 -3.47
CA ASP A 129 18.47 -5.88 -3.00
C ASP A 129 17.78 -4.51 -2.78
N ASN A 130 16.48 -4.38 -3.08
CA ASN A 130 15.71 -3.14 -2.90
C ASN A 130 14.99 -3.09 -1.55
N ALA A 131 15.69 -2.67 -0.50
CA ALA A 131 15.13 -2.57 0.84
C ALA A 131 13.96 -1.58 0.96
N GLU A 132 13.90 -0.53 0.12
CA GLU A 132 12.79 0.43 0.12
C GLU A 132 11.49 -0.22 -0.39
N GLY A 133 11.57 -0.99 -1.47
CA GLY A 133 10.43 -1.73 -2.01
C GLY A 133 9.91 -2.81 -1.06
N GLN A 134 10.79 -3.47 -0.30
CA GLN A 134 10.36 -4.47 0.69
C GLN A 134 9.47 -3.85 1.79
N GLY A 135 9.90 -2.71 2.35
CA GLY A 135 9.12 -2.01 3.37
C GLY A 135 7.79 -1.46 2.87
N PHE A 136 7.68 -1.18 1.57
CA PHE A 136 6.41 -0.79 0.94
C PHE A 136 5.39 -1.93 0.99
N PHE A 137 5.76 -3.14 0.59
CA PHE A 137 4.84 -4.28 0.63
C PHE A 137 4.49 -4.71 2.06
N GLU A 138 5.47 -4.67 2.98
CA GLU A 138 5.22 -4.93 4.41
C GLU A 138 4.21 -3.93 5.01
N TYR A 139 4.24 -2.65 4.60
CA TYR A 139 3.27 -1.65 5.02
C TYR A 139 1.83 -1.98 4.58
N PHE A 140 1.67 -2.65 3.43
CA PHE A 140 0.38 -3.11 2.92
C PHE A 140 -0.03 -4.51 3.42
N GLY A 141 0.64 -5.03 4.46
CA GLY A 141 0.31 -6.33 5.05
C GLY A 141 0.81 -7.54 4.26
N PHE A 142 1.65 -7.32 3.24
CA PHE A 142 2.23 -8.42 2.50
C PHE A 142 3.45 -8.98 3.23
N GLU A 143 3.56 -10.30 3.23
CA GLU A 143 4.68 -11.01 3.82
C GLU A 143 5.54 -11.63 2.71
N LYS A 144 6.86 -11.62 2.92
CA LYS A 144 7.77 -12.32 2.01
C LYS A 144 7.52 -13.83 2.08
N ALA A 145 7.00 -14.38 0.99
CA ALA A 145 6.62 -15.79 0.87
C ALA A 145 7.75 -16.64 0.26
N GLU A 146 8.36 -16.16 -0.81
CA GLU A 146 9.38 -16.89 -1.57
C GLU A 146 10.44 -15.97 -2.18
N GLN A 147 11.47 -16.56 -2.76
CA GLN A 147 12.51 -15.86 -3.51
C GLN A 147 12.71 -16.61 -4.81
N ASP A 148 12.70 -15.88 -5.93
CA ASP A 148 12.77 -16.42 -7.28
C ASP A 148 13.89 -15.75 -8.09
N ARG A 149 14.06 -16.18 -9.35
CA ARG A 149 15.02 -15.63 -10.30
C ARG A 149 14.36 -15.36 -11.63
N ILE A 150 14.43 -14.10 -12.03
CA ILE A 150 13.89 -13.64 -13.32
C ILE A 150 15.05 -13.20 -14.22
N GLU A 151 14.87 -13.35 -15.53
CA GLU A 151 15.78 -12.79 -16.53
C GLU A 151 15.17 -11.48 -17.04
N ILE A 152 15.91 -10.38 -16.97
CA ILE A 152 15.54 -9.11 -17.60
C ILE A 152 16.74 -8.63 -18.42
N ALA A 153 16.53 -8.30 -19.70
CA ALA A 153 17.56 -7.85 -20.62
C ALA A 153 18.80 -8.78 -20.67
N GLY A 154 18.60 -10.08 -20.48
CA GLY A 154 19.66 -11.09 -20.45
C GLY A 154 20.49 -11.13 -19.15
N GLU A 155 20.04 -10.47 -18.09
CA GLU A 155 20.63 -10.53 -16.75
C GLU A 155 19.71 -11.30 -15.79
N ASP A 156 20.28 -12.27 -15.05
CA ASP A 156 19.58 -12.99 -13.99
C ASP A 156 19.50 -12.11 -12.72
N LEU A 157 18.27 -11.75 -12.32
CA LEU A 157 17.98 -10.96 -11.12
C LEU A 157 17.31 -11.84 -10.07
N VAL A 158 17.66 -11.60 -8.80
CA VAL A 158 17.00 -12.26 -7.66
C VAL A 158 15.86 -11.36 -7.18
N VAL A 159 14.66 -11.91 -7.13
CA VAL A 159 13.47 -11.20 -6.65
C VAL A 159 12.90 -11.89 -5.43
N ASP A 160 12.45 -11.09 -4.47
CA ASP A 160 11.62 -11.55 -3.38
C ASP A 160 10.16 -11.44 -3.81
N VAL A 161 9.39 -12.49 -3.55
CA VAL A 161 7.95 -12.55 -3.82
C VAL A 161 7.22 -12.37 -2.50
N PHE A 162 6.37 -11.36 -2.50
CA PHE A 162 5.49 -10.98 -1.41
C PHE A 162 4.09 -11.50 -1.71
N ALA A 163 3.38 -11.95 -0.69
CA ALA A 163 2.00 -12.40 -0.79
C ALA A 163 1.19 -11.81 0.38
N GLU A 164 -0.11 -11.63 0.16
CA GLU A 164 -1.05 -11.28 1.23
C GLU A 164 -0.92 -12.29 2.38
N SER A 165 -0.95 -11.79 3.63
CA SER A 165 -1.01 -12.69 4.78
C SER A 165 -2.30 -13.49 4.72
N GLU A 166 -2.27 -14.77 5.09
CA GLU A 166 -3.46 -15.64 5.15
C GLU A 166 -4.51 -15.12 6.16
N SER A 167 -4.20 -14.06 6.92
CA SER A 167 -5.10 -13.38 7.86
C SER A 167 -5.92 -12.26 7.22
N ASP A 168 -5.57 -11.79 6.02
CA ASP A 168 -6.22 -10.66 5.32
C ASP A 168 -7.18 -11.13 4.21
N THR A 169 -7.27 -12.45 3.97
CA THR A 169 -8.22 -13.03 2.98
C THR A 169 -9.64 -13.17 3.54
N GLU A 170 -9.89 -12.71 4.76
CA GLU A 170 -11.25 -12.56 5.28
C GLU A 170 -11.75 -11.21 4.80
N GLY A 171 -12.60 -11.28 3.76
CA GLY A 171 -12.95 -10.13 2.94
C GLY A 171 -13.58 -8.99 3.71
N GLU A 172 -13.67 -7.89 2.98
CA GLU A 172 -14.62 -6.80 3.16
C GLU A 172 -16.05 -7.36 3.11
N ASP A 173 -16.45 -8.08 4.15
CA ASP A 173 -17.83 -8.34 4.47
C ASP A 173 -18.15 -7.42 5.65
N GLU A 174 -18.80 -6.30 5.34
CA GLU A 174 -19.52 -5.52 6.32
C GLU A 174 -20.63 -6.37 6.93
N THR A 175 -20.32 -7.30 7.84
CA THR A 175 -21.28 -7.85 8.79
C THR A 175 -20.59 -8.45 10.03
N ASP A 176 -20.87 -7.84 11.17
CA ASP A 176 -20.74 -8.39 12.53
C ASP A 176 -19.28 -8.60 13.00
N SER A 177 -18.59 -7.49 13.30
CA SER A 177 -17.30 -7.49 13.99
C SER A 177 -17.43 -8.17 15.35
N GLU A 178 -17.06 -9.45 15.45
CA GLU A 178 -16.76 -10.06 16.75
C GLU A 178 -15.58 -9.30 17.40
N PRO A 179 -15.60 -9.06 18.72
CA PRO A 179 -14.68 -8.10 19.33
C PRO A 179 -13.22 -8.56 19.19
N GLN A 180 -12.41 -7.81 18.44
CA GLN A 180 -11.02 -8.13 18.12
C GLN A 180 -10.02 -7.92 19.29
N GLY A 181 -10.53 -7.77 20.51
CA GLY A 181 -9.74 -7.82 21.73
C GLY A 181 -10.54 -7.34 22.93
N THR A 182 -10.42 -8.01 24.08
CA THR A 182 -10.98 -7.53 25.35
C THR A 182 -9.88 -7.35 26.38
N VAL A 183 -9.97 -6.28 27.16
CA VAL A 183 -9.06 -5.95 28.25
C VAL A 183 -9.87 -5.84 29.54
N GLU A 184 -9.49 -6.59 30.57
CA GLU A 184 -10.08 -6.45 31.90
C GLU A 184 -9.46 -5.24 32.61
N THR A 185 -10.29 -4.27 32.99
CA THR A 185 -9.90 -3.10 33.79
C THR A 185 -10.62 -3.12 35.15
N ASP A 186 -10.20 -2.24 36.08
CA ASP A 186 -10.90 -2.07 37.37
C ASP A 186 -12.37 -1.62 37.21
N ASP A 187 -12.74 -1.01 36.08
CA ASP A 187 -14.09 -0.51 35.78
C ASP A 187 -14.93 -1.48 34.92
N GLY A 188 -14.35 -2.59 34.45
CA GLY A 188 -15.02 -3.61 33.65
C GLY A 188 -14.22 -4.08 32.43
N THR A 189 -14.87 -4.88 31.59
CA THR A 189 -14.31 -5.30 30.30
C THR A 189 -14.39 -4.15 29.31
N VAL A 190 -13.27 -3.85 28.69
CA VAL A 190 -13.15 -2.86 27.62
C VAL A 190 -12.86 -3.60 26.32
N TYR A 191 -13.49 -3.15 25.24
CA TYR A 191 -13.40 -3.74 23.91
C TYR A 191 -12.46 -2.88 23.07
N VAL A 192 -11.46 -3.50 22.43
CA VAL A 192 -10.45 -2.79 21.64
C VAL A 192 -10.75 -3.04 20.18
N ASP A 193 -10.90 -1.97 19.42
CA ASP A 193 -10.97 -2.01 17.96
C ASP A 193 -9.56 -1.95 17.40
N ARG A 194 -9.12 -3.05 16.76
CA ARG A 194 -7.77 -3.15 16.20
C ARG A 194 -7.68 -2.62 14.77
N ASP A 195 -8.82 -2.37 14.14
CA ASP A 195 -8.90 -1.73 12.84
C ASP A 195 -8.79 -0.20 12.99
N GLU A 196 -9.28 0.37 14.10
CA GLU A 196 -9.13 1.80 14.41
C GLU A 196 -7.77 2.13 15.07
N GLU A 197 -6.71 2.10 14.25
CA GLU A 197 -5.32 2.37 14.65
C GLU A 197 -4.94 3.87 14.58
N LEU A 198 -4.20 4.35 15.57
CA LEU A 198 -3.53 5.66 15.60
C LEU A 198 -2.02 5.47 15.71
N ALA A 199 -1.25 6.19 14.89
CA ALA A 199 0.20 6.10 14.89
C ALA A 199 0.84 6.54 16.22
N GLY A 200 1.86 5.83 16.68
CA GLY A 200 2.65 6.19 17.87
C GLY A 200 4.16 6.07 17.67
N GLU A 201 4.92 6.78 18.50
CA GLU A 201 6.39 6.82 18.41
C GLU A 201 7.07 5.48 18.71
N SER A 202 6.51 4.69 19.63
CA SER A 202 7.03 3.40 20.07
C SER A 202 6.15 2.21 19.67
N GLY A 203 4.97 2.47 19.11
CA GLY A 203 4.01 1.47 18.67
C GLY A 203 2.61 2.08 18.53
N PRO A 204 1.66 1.38 17.90
CA PRO A 204 0.34 1.92 17.64
C PRO A 204 -0.50 2.12 18.90
N PHE A 205 -1.51 2.98 18.78
CA PHE A 205 -2.63 3.08 19.71
C PHE A 205 -3.90 2.60 19.02
N PHE A 206 -4.83 2.06 19.80
CA PHE A 206 -6.11 1.56 19.32
C PHE A 206 -7.24 2.19 20.10
N VAL A 207 -8.40 2.38 19.48
CA VAL A 207 -9.56 2.94 20.18
C VAL A 207 -10.26 1.85 21.00
N ALA A 208 -10.60 2.21 22.23
CA ALA A 208 -11.16 1.31 23.21
C ALA A 208 -12.56 1.78 23.61
N TYR A 209 -13.49 0.84 23.73
CA TYR A 209 -14.93 1.05 23.87
C TYR A 209 -15.48 0.34 25.11
N THR A 210 -16.58 0.84 25.67
CA THR A 210 -17.24 0.22 26.83
C THR A 210 -18.20 -0.91 26.45
N ASP A 211 -18.53 -1.06 25.18
CA ASP A 211 -19.48 -2.03 24.63
C ASP A 211 -18.88 -2.80 23.44
N GLU A 212 -19.42 -3.99 23.20
CA GLU A 212 -19.00 -4.90 22.12
C GLU A 212 -19.41 -4.42 20.74
N ASP A 213 -20.37 -3.48 20.66
CA ASP A 213 -20.89 -2.90 19.43
C ASP A 213 -20.07 -1.68 18.96
N TYR A 214 -19.00 -1.32 19.68
CA TYR A 214 -18.11 -0.19 19.38
C TYR A 214 -18.84 1.18 19.27
N GLU A 215 -19.92 1.37 20.03
CA GLU A 215 -20.74 2.59 19.96
C GLU A 215 -20.25 3.71 20.91
N GLN A 216 -19.61 3.35 22.03
CA GLN A 216 -19.20 4.29 23.06
C GLN A 216 -17.70 4.25 23.35
N GLN A 217 -16.96 5.15 22.71
CA GLN A 217 -15.53 5.33 22.95
C GLN A 217 -15.27 5.64 24.43
N TYR A 218 -14.41 4.83 25.02
CA TYR A 218 -13.98 4.89 26.41
C TYR A 218 -12.61 5.55 26.56
N SER A 219 -11.60 5.04 25.85
CA SER A 219 -10.21 5.44 25.99
C SER A 219 -9.37 4.96 24.80
N PHE A 220 -8.04 4.98 24.93
CA PHE A 220 -7.12 4.34 23.98
C PHE A 220 -6.41 3.15 24.64
N TYR A 221 -5.94 2.23 23.81
CA TYR A 221 -5.12 1.07 24.19
C TYR A 221 -3.74 1.19 23.54
N CYS A 222 -2.68 1.09 24.33
CA CYS A 222 -1.30 1.18 23.83
C CYS A 222 -0.83 -0.20 23.34
N GLY A 223 -0.63 -0.35 22.02
CA GLY A 223 -0.14 -1.59 21.42
C GLY A 223 1.30 -1.95 21.81
N ASN A 224 2.11 -0.98 22.24
CA ASN A 224 3.50 -1.21 22.65
C ASN A 224 3.63 -1.88 24.04
N CYS A 225 2.74 -1.56 24.99
CA CYS A 225 2.84 -2.10 26.36
C CYS A 225 1.55 -2.76 26.85
N GLU A 226 0.60 -2.94 25.95
CA GLU A 226 -0.64 -3.68 26.17
C GLU A 226 -1.44 -3.14 27.37
N SER A 227 -1.57 -1.81 27.46
CA SER A 227 -2.20 -1.12 28.60
C SER A 227 -3.20 -0.07 28.13
N ILE A 228 -4.28 0.11 28.90
CA ILE A 228 -5.22 1.21 28.70
C ILE A 228 -4.55 2.54 29.05
N VAL A 229 -4.76 3.53 28.20
CA VAL A 229 -4.29 4.90 28.40
C VAL A 229 -5.40 5.69 29.10
N GLU A 230 -5.13 6.11 30.34
CA GLU A 230 -6.03 6.99 31.08
C GLU A 230 -6.02 8.38 30.42
N ALA A 231 -7.14 8.79 29.82
CA ALA A 231 -7.20 9.99 29.00
C ALA A 231 -6.86 11.27 29.80
N VAL A 232 -5.98 12.10 29.25
CA VAL A 232 -5.74 13.48 29.67
C VAL A 232 -6.43 14.40 28.66
N ASP A 233 -7.19 15.37 29.15
CA ASP A 233 -8.01 16.32 28.39
C ASP A 233 -7.40 16.81 27.06
N GLY A 234 -8.15 16.66 25.97
CA GLY A 234 -7.85 17.19 24.63
C GLY A 234 -7.40 16.11 23.66
N MET A 235 -8.24 15.84 22.66
CA MET A 235 -8.16 14.73 21.68
C MET A 235 -6.91 14.76 20.76
N ASP A 236 -5.94 15.65 21.01
CA ASP A 236 -4.82 15.92 20.12
C ASP A 236 -3.50 15.28 20.59
N ARG A 237 -3.39 14.81 21.84
CA ARG A 237 -2.14 14.19 22.33
C ARG A 237 -2.37 13.06 23.33
N ILE A 238 -2.15 11.84 22.85
CA ILE A 238 -2.21 10.59 23.61
C ILE A 238 -0.78 10.26 24.07
N GLU A 239 -0.56 10.18 25.38
CA GLU A 239 0.70 9.72 25.97
C GLU A 239 0.39 8.54 26.89
N CYS A 240 1.02 7.40 26.66
CA CYS A 240 0.93 6.24 27.54
C CYS A 240 1.80 6.45 28.77
N GLU A 241 1.19 6.68 29.93
CA GLU A 241 1.93 6.89 31.20
C GLU A 241 2.73 5.65 31.64
N ASN A 242 2.39 4.45 31.15
CA ASN A 242 3.09 3.22 31.50
C ASN A 242 4.44 3.06 30.80
N CYS A 243 4.53 3.38 29.51
CA CYS A 243 5.74 3.15 28.70
C CYS A 243 6.30 4.40 28.01
N GLY A 244 5.62 5.55 28.12
CA GLY A 244 6.02 6.80 27.46
C GLY A 244 5.81 6.80 25.95
N ASN A 245 4.98 5.89 25.41
CA ASN A 245 4.59 5.94 24.00
C ASN A 245 3.76 7.22 23.79
N LEU A 246 4.01 7.95 22.71
CA LEU A 246 3.32 9.18 22.36
C LEU A 246 2.69 9.00 20.99
N ASN A 247 1.42 9.39 20.82
CA ASN A 247 0.85 9.39 19.48
C ASN A 247 1.57 10.40 18.61
N ARG A 248 1.77 10.04 17.34
CA ARG A 248 2.09 11.03 16.34
C ARG A 248 0.78 11.74 15.99
N PRO A 249 0.76 13.08 15.90
CA PRO A 249 -0.39 13.76 15.34
C PRO A 249 -0.44 13.38 13.86
N ASP A 250 -1.31 12.44 13.52
CA ASP A 250 -1.84 12.37 12.16
C ASP A 250 -2.63 13.66 11.92
N GLU A 251 -2.41 14.28 10.76
CA GLU A 251 -3.24 15.36 10.26
C GLU A 251 -4.65 14.78 10.08
N TRP A 252 -5.47 14.90 11.12
CA TRP A 252 -6.90 14.66 11.08
C TRP A 252 -7.51 15.57 10.00
N ASP A 253 -7.69 15.05 8.79
CA ASP A 253 -8.60 15.61 7.80
C ASP A 253 -9.92 14.84 7.88
N GLY A 254 -10.99 15.56 8.24
CA GLY A 254 -12.36 15.14 7.96
C GLY A 254 -13.24 14.78 9.15
N GLY A 255 -14.15 15.71 9.48
CA GLY A 255 -15.54 15.30 9.69
C GLY A 255 -16.20 15.58 11.03
N TYR A 256 -16.40 16.86 11.39
CA TYR A 256 -17.58 17.24 12.18
C TYR A 256 -18.17 18.59 11.71
N LEU A 257 -19.32 18.47 11.01
CA LEU A 257 -20.44 19.43 10.82
C LEU A 257 -20.24 20.73 10.02
#